data_AF-A0A919VX54-F1
#
_entry.id   AF-A0A919VX54-F1
#
_cell.length_a   1.000
_cell.length_b   1.000
_cell.length_c   1.000
_cell.angle_alpha   90.00
_cell.angle_beta   90.00
_cell.angle_gamma   90.00
#
_symmetry.space_group_name_H-M   'P 1'
#
loop_
_entity.id
_entity.type
_entity.pdbx_description
1 polymer ?
#
loop_
_entity_poly.entity_id
_entity_poly.type
_entity_poly.pdbx_seq_one_letter_code
_entity_poly.pdbx_strand_id
1 'polypeptide(L)'
;MLRHWDCPTILDDEEAAMEFSGANQREESIEPDVPRREPHRALAEAVLSNAAEQAEWLADGGTEPKLPDAWSGLWQAAVQRQMDLSGQAEPVASQAVSSTMSQLATLYHEAAWFRTDDDLRRRATNEVLFYGTELRTKLRSQSAQEAWQRRSAYGLSASSSAVRARVTANDDWLAGWQAWAAAQQTS
;
A
#
# COMPACT_ATOMS: atom_id res chain seq x y z
N MET A 1 37.75 -57.43 32.94
CA MET A 1 39.09 -57.72 32.35
C MET A 1 38.95 -57.81 30.84
N LEU A 2 40.03 -57.53 30.12
CA LEU A 2 40.10 -57.28 28.67
C LEU A 2 39.53 -58.38 27.74
N ARG A 3 38.98 -57.91 26.60
CA ARG A 3 39.41 -58.16 25.18
C ARG A 3 38.35 -57.45 24.31
N HIS A 4 38.62 -56.36 23.57
CA HIS A 4 39.65 -56.10 22.56
C HIS A 4 39.56 -57.07 21.37
N TRP A 5 38.93 -56.59 20.30
CA TRP A 5 39.05 -57.07 18.91
C TRP A 5 38.83 -55.87 17.97
N ASP A 6 39.54 -55.89 16.84
CA ASP A 6 39.94 -54.73 16.06
C ASP A 6 38.94 -54.22 14.99
N CYS A 7 39.15 -52.96 14.56
CA CYS A 7 38.92 -52.46 13.20
C CYS A 7 40.29 -52.34 12.50
N PRO A 8 40.47 -52.55 11.17
CA PRO A 8 39.99 -51.66 10.08
C PRO A 8 39.46 -52.48 8.86
N THR A 9 39.23 -52.03 7.60
CA THR A 9 39.51 -50.79 6.82
C THR A 9 38.32 -50.56 5.84
N ILE A 10 37.65 -49.41 5.81
CA ILE A 10 37.77 -48.24 4.87
C ILE A 10 37.83 -48.57 3.35
N LEU A 11 37.10 -47.75 2.57
CA LEU A 11 37.06 -47.57 1.10
C LEU A 11 36.15 -48.55 0.34
N ASP A 12 35.34 -48.13 -0.64
CA ASP A 12 34.70 -46.82 -0.93
C ASP A 12 33.55 -47.07 -1.95
N ASP A 13 32.79 -46.01 -2.26
CA ASP A 13 32.00 -45.76 -3.49
C ASP A 13 30.47 -45.53 -3.35
N GLU A 14 30.09 -44.33 -3.80
CA GLU A 14 28.87 -43.91 -4.51
C GLU A 14 27.49 -44.26 -3.88
N GLU A 15 26.85 -43.29 -3.21
CA GLU A 15 26.02 -42.23 -3.82
C GLU A 15 24.63 -42.71 -4.27
N ALA A 16 23.64 -42.48 -3.39
CA ALA A 16 22.24 -42.32 -3.79
C ALA A 16 21.54 -41.40 -2.78
N ALA A 17 21.36 -40.14 -3.17
CA ALA A 17 20.80 -39.12 -2.30
C ALA A 17 19.36 -39.43 -1.86
N MET A 18 19.09 -39.25 -0.57
CA MET A 18 17.77 -38.84 -0.10
C MET A 18 17.92 -37.96 1.14
N GLU A 19 18.70 -36.89 0.99
CA GLU A 19 18.55 -35.74 1.85
C GLU A 19 17.08 -35.34 1.85
N PHE A 20 16.49 -35.23 3.04
CA PHE A 20 15.26 -34.48 3.25
C PHE A 20 15.57 -33.02 2.96
N SER A 21 15.59 -32.67 1.67
CA SER A 21 15.48 -31.30 1.20
C SER A 21 14.09 -30.84 1.61
N GLY A 22 14.00 -30.36 2.85
CA GLY A 22 12.91 -29.55 3.35
C GLY A 22 12.92 -28.27 2.53
N ALA A 23 12.38 -28.37 1.31
CA ALA A 23 12.21 -27.31 0.36
C ALA A 23 11.23 -26.33 0.97
N ASN A 24 11.79 -25.47 1.82
CA ASN A 24 11.55 -24.04 1.97
C ASN A 24 10.42 -23.52 1.07
N GLN A 25 9.20 -23.93 1.39
CA GLN A 25 8.00 -23.22 1.02
C GLN A 25 8.03 -21.94 1.83
N ARG A 26 8.86 -21.00 1.37
CA ARG A 26 8.48 -19.60 1.42
C ARG A 26 7.17 -19.56 0.68
N GLU A 27 6.08 -19.57 1.44
CA GLU A 27 4.80 -19.06 0.99
C GLU A 27 5.07 -17.59 0.65
N GLU A 28 5.53 -17.39 -0.58
CA GLU A 28 5.49 -16.11 -1.27
C GLU A 28 4.05 -15.65 -1.08
N SER A 29 3.87 -14.69 -0.18
CA SER A 29 2.54 -14.22 0.19
C SER A 29 2.05 -13.42 -1.00
N ILE A 30 1.47 -14.12 -1.98
CA ILE A 30 0.77 -13.56 -3.13
C ILE A 30 -0.47 -12.87 -2.57
N GLU A 31 -0.26 -11.70 -1.96
CA GLU A 31 -1.35 -10.82 -1.59
C GLU A 31 -2.11 -10.49 -2.89
N PRO A 32 -3.44 -10.65 -2.89
CA PRO A 32 -4.22 -10.44 -4.10
C PRO A 32 -4.03 -9.01 -4.59
N ASP A 33 -3.51 -8.85 -5.80
CA ASP A 33 -3.38 -7.55 -6.46
C ASP A 33 -4.78 -7.03 -6.84
N VAL A 34 -5.03 -5.73 -6.66
CA VAL A 34 -6.29 -5.13 -7.12
C VAL A 34 -6.22 -5.03 -8.65
N PRO A 35 -7.11 -5.71 -9.41
CA PRO A 35 -6.96 -5.78 -10.87
C PRO A 35 -6.93 -4.40 -11.52
N ARG A 36 -6.06 -4.16 -12.51
CA ARG A 36 -5.97 -2.87 -13.24
C ARG A 36 -7.27 -2.41 -13.92
N ARG A 37 -8.25 -3.30 -14.08
CA ARG A 37 -9.59 -3.00 -14.61
C ARG A 37 -10.60 -2.61 -13.52
N GLU A 38 -10.20 -2.63 -12.26
CA GLU A 38 -11.00 -2.17 -11.13
C GLU A 38 -11.05 -0.62 -11.14
N PRO A 39 -12.25 0.01 -11.07
CA PRO A 39 -12.39 1.46 -11.23
C PRO A 39 -11.57 2.33 -10.24
N HIS A 40 -11.45 1.93 -8.98
CA HIS A 40 -10.62 2.64 -8.01
C HIS A 40 -9.14 2.50 -8.34
N ARG A 41 -8.70 1.34 -8.85
CA ARG A 41 -7.31 1.13 -9.30
C ARG A 41 -6.97 2.03 -10.49
N ALA A 42 -7.87 2.14 -11.47
CA ALA A 42 -7.68 3.02 -12.63
C ALA A 42 -7.66 4.51 -12.23
N LEU A 43 -8.54 4.92 -11.31
CA LEU A 43 -8.53 6.29 -10.77
C LEU A 43 -7.27 6.57 -9.94
N ALA A 44 -6.82 5.62 -9.12
CA ALA A 44 -5.58 5.73 -8.34
C ALA A 44 -4.35 5.92 -9.24
N GLU A 45 -4.25 5.18 -10.35
CA GLU A 45 -3.16 5.33 -11.31
C GLU A 45 -3.16 6.72 -11.98
N ALA A 46 -4.35 7.26 -12.33
CA ALA A 46 -4.48 8.62 -12.86
C ALA A 46 -4.13 9.71 -11.82
N VAL A 47 -4.55 9.54 -10.56
CA VAL A 47 -4.19 10.43 -9.43
C VAL A 47 -2.68 10.48 -9.23
N LEU A 48 -2.01 9.33 -9.27
CA LEU A 48 -0.57 9.24 -9.05
C LEU A 48 0.25 9.76 -10.24
N SER A 49 -0.22 9.58 -11.48
CA SER A 49 0.38 10.23 -12.66
C SER A 49 0.31 11.75 -12.55
N ASN A 50 -0.88 12.29 -12.26
CA ASN A 50 -1.07 13.73 -12.09
C ASN A 50 -0.24 14.30 -10.92
N ALA A 51 -0.11 13.57 -9.81
CA ALA A 51 0.74 13.98 -8.68
C ALA A 51 2.24 13.99 -9.04
N ALA A 52 2.69 13.11 -9.92
CA ALA A 52 4.04 13.11 -10.46
C ALA A 52 4.29 14.29 -11.40
N GLU A 53 3.42 14.48 -12.40
CA GLU A 53 3.48 15.61 -13.34
C GLU A 53 3.42 16.97 -12.60
N GLN A 54 2.62 17.07 -11.54
CA GLN A 54 2.56 18.27 -10.70
C GLN A 54 3.83 18.48 -9.87
N ALA A 55 4.48 17.41 -9.39
CA ALA A 55 5.75 17.52 -8.67
C ALA A 55 6.90 17.93 -9.60
N GLU A 56 6.93 17.43 -10.83
CA GLU A 56 7.88 17.84 -11.89
C GLU A 56 7.67 19.32 -12.25
N TRP A 57 6.42 19.73 -12.52
CA TRP A 57 6.09 21.13 -12.82
C TRP A 57 6.45 22.10 -11.68
N LEU A 58 6.28 21.70 -10.42
CA LEU A 58 6.67 22.51 -9.26
C LEU A 58 8.19 22.61 -9.06
N ALA A 59 8.97 21.63 -9.56
CA ALA A 59 10.42 21.61 -9.45
C ALA A 59 11.10 22.36 -10.60
N ASP A 60 10.71 22.05 -11.84
CA ASP A 60 11.38 22.51 -13.06
C ASP A 60 10.62 23.62 -13.82
N GLY A 61 9.37 23.89 -13.41
CA GLY A 61 8.48 24.87 -14.04
C GLY A 61 7.82 24.34 -15.32
N GLY A 62 7.43 25.27 -16.20
CA GLY A 62 6.82 24.95 -17.50
C GLY A 62 5.29 25.02 -17.50
N THR A 63 4.65 24.17 -18.30
CA THR A 63 3.18 24.17 -18.47
C THR A 63 2.54 23.44 -17.30
N GLU A 64 1.58 24.07 -16.64
CA GLU A 64 0.79 23.45 -15.58
C GLU A 64 0.09 22.17 -16.10
N PRO A 65 0.23 21.02 -15.42
CA PRO A 65 -0.38 19.78 -15.87
C PRO A 65 -1.90 19.88 -15.84
N LYS A 66 -2.54 19.25 -16.81
CA LYS A 66 -4.00 19.21 -16.93
C LYS A 66 -4.49 17.85 -16.49
N LEU A 67 -5.62 17.82 -15.77
CA LEU A 67 -6.33 16.58 -15.52
C LEU A 67 -6.61 15.87 -16.85
N PRO A 68 -6.42 14.54 -16.94
CA PRO A 68 -6.71 13.78 -18.16
C PRO A 68 -8.17 13.94 -18.60
N ASP A 69 -8.44 13.95 -19.91
CA ASP A 69 -9.81 14.08 -20.44
C ASP A 69 -10.77 13.00 -19.88
N ALA A 70 -10.24 11.81 -19.56
CA ALA A 70 -10.99 10.70 -18.98
C ALA A 70 -11.31 10.85 -17.47
N TRP A 71 -10.81 11.90 -16.80
CA TRP A 71 -10.89 12.07 -15.33
C TRP A 71 -12.33 11.97 -14.79
N SER A 72 -13.29 12.64 -15.44
CA SER A 72 -14.70 12.61 -15.03
C SER A 72 -15.30 11.21 -15.11
N GLY A 73 -14.96 10.45 -16.15
CA GLY A 73 -15.40 9.06 -16.33
C GLY A 73 -14.76 8.11 -15.32
N LEU A 74 -13.45 8.25 -15.04
CA LEU A 74 -12.75 7.48 -14.01
C LEU A 74 -13.34 7.75 -12.61
N TRP A 75 -13.63 9.02 -12.31
CA TRP A 75 -14.29 9.43 -11.07
C TRP A 75 -15.67 8.77 -10.92
N GLN A 76 -16.55 8.95 -11.91
CA GLN A 76 -17.90 8.39 -11.88
C GLN A 76 -17.90 6.85 -11.78
N ALA A 77 -16.99 6.18 -12.50
CA ALA A 77 -16.85 4.72 -12.42
C ALA A 77 -16.41 4.25 -11.02
N ALA A 78 -15.47 4.96 -10.37
CA ALA A 78 -15.06 4.65 -9.00
C ALA A 78 -16.19 4.90 -7.99
N VAL A 79 -16.89 6.03 -8.08
CA VAL A 79 -18.02 6.34 -7.18
C VAL A 79 -19.16 5.33 -7.33
N GLN A 80 -19.58 4.99 -8.55
CA GLN A 80 -20.57 3.95 -8.78
C GLN A 80 -20.11 2.61 -8.21
N ARG A 81 -18.84 2.23 -8.42
CA ARG A 81 -18.29 0.98 -7.89
C ARG A 81 -18.27 0.96 -6.35
N GLN A 82 -17.97 2.09 -5.71
CA GLN A 82 -18.03 2.22 -4.25
C GLN A 82 -19.47 2.11 -3.73
N MET A 83 -20.46 2.66 -4.45
CA MET A 83 -21.89 2.46 -4.12
C MET A 83 -22.27 0.98 -4.22
N ASP A 84 -21.88 0.29 -5.30
CA ASP A 84 -22.17 -1.13 -5.51
C ASP A 84 -21.54 -2.02 -4.42
N LEU A 85 -20.37 -1.66 -3.91
CA LEU A 85 -19.64 -2.40 -2.89
C LEU A 85 -20.19 -2.18 -1.47
N SER A 86 -20.55 -0.93 -1.13
CA SER A 86 -20.89 -0.52 0.23
C SER A 86 -22.39 -0.40 0.49
N GLY A 87 -23.22 -0.38 -0.56
CA GLY A 87 -24.65 -0.06 -0.48
C GLY A 87 -24.96 1.38 -0.08
N GLN A 88 -23.94 2.25 0.01
CA GLN A 88 -24.10 3.64 0.45
C GLN A 88 -24.61 4.54 -0.68
N ALA A 89 -25.25 5.65 -0.29
CA ALA A 89 -25.68 6.68 -1.23
C ALA A 89 -24.47 7.41 -1.86
N GLU A 90 -24.65 7.93 -3.07
CA GLU A 90 -23.62 8.64 -3.86
C GLU A 90 -22.79 9.66 -3.07
N PRO A 91 -23.35 10.54 -2.21
CA PRO A 91 -22.53 11.51 -1.48
C PRO A 91 -21.53 10.87 -0.52
N VAL A 92 -21.91 9.74 0.10
CA VAL A 92 -21.05 9.00 1.04
C VAL A 92 -19.99 8.20 0.27
N ALA A 93 -20.38 7.55 -0.82
CA ALA A 93 -19.46 6.85 -1.71
C ALA A 93 -18.43 7.81 -2.34
N SER A 94 -18.88 8.97 -2.84
CA SER A 94 -18.03 10.04 -3.37
C SER A 94 -17.07 10.59 -2.32
N GLN A 95 -17.51 10.74 -1.06
CA GLN A 95 -16.63 11.17 0.03
C GLN A 95 -15.57 10.11 0.38
N ALA A 96 -15.92 8.82 0.35
CA ALA A 96 -14.98 7.73 0.55
C ALA A 96 -13.91 7.71 -0.56
N VAL A 97 -14.31 7.74 -1.84
CA VAL A 97 -13.38 7.82 -2.98
C VAL A 97 -12.49 9.06 -2.88
N SER A 98 -13.06 10.22 -2.52
CA SER A 98 -12.29 11.47 -2.30
C SER A 98 -11.20 11.28 -1.24
N SER A 99 -11.53 10.64 -0.12
CA SER A 99 -10.60 10.38 0.98
C SER A 99 -9.47 9.43 0.55
N THR A 100 -9.80 8.34 -0.13
CA THR A 100 -8.85 7.35 -0.66
C THR A 100 -7.86 7.98 -1.65
N MET A 101 -8.36 8.74 -2.63
CA MET A 101 -7.49 9.38 -3.64
C MET A 101 -6.63 10.50 -3.03
N SER A 102 -7.19 11.27 -2.08
CA SER A 102 -6.42 12.26 -1.32
C SER A 102 -5.31 11.63 -0.48
N GLN A 103 -5.52 10.43 0.08
CA GLN A 103 -4.50 9.69 0.80
C GLN A 103 -3.34 9.30 -0.12
N LEU A 104 -3.63 8.78 -1.31
CA LEU A 104 -2.61 8.39 -2.30
C LEU A 104 -1.78 9.58 -2.78
N ALA A 105 -2.41 10.71 -3.10
CA ALA A 105 -1.70 11.94 -3.47
C ALA A 105 -0.83 12.46 -2.30
N THR A 106 -1.36 12.43 -1.06
CA THR A 106 -0.57 12.85 0.11
C THR A 106 0.63 11.91 0.35
N LEU A 107 0.45 10.59 0.17
CA LEU A 107 1.54 9.61 0.23
C LEU A 107 2.64 9.93 -0.79
N TYR A 108 2.26 10.24 -2.04
CA TYR A 108 3.21 10.60 -3.09
C TYR A 108 4.07 11.81 -2.70
N HIS A 109 3.47 12.87 -2.14
CA HIS A 109 4.23 14.06 -1.75
C HIS A 109 5.11 13.82 -0.51
N GLU A 110 4.56 13.24 0.56
CA GLU A 110 5.20 13.15 1.89
C GLU A 110 6.18 11.96 2.03
N ALA A 111 5.93 10.83 1.36
CA ALA A 111 6.73 9.62 1.52
C ALA A 111 7.69 9.39 0.35
N ALA A 112 8.97 9.69 0.54
CA ALA A 112 10.01 9.52 -0.50
C ALA A 112 10.05 8.10 -1.10
N TRP A 113 9.94 7.06 -0.26
CA TRP A 113 9.91 5.67 -0.71
C TRP A 113 8.74 5.37 -1.66
N PHE A 114 7.59 6.04 -1.50
CA PHE A 114 6.43 5.83 -2.35
C PHE A 114 6.68 6.36 -3.77
N ARG A 115 7.51 7.40 -3.91
CA ARG A 115 7.95 7.90 -5.22
C ARG A 115 9.00 7.01 -5.87
N THR A 116 9.98 6.53 -5.11
CA THR A 116 11.18 5.87 -5.65
C THR A 116 11.10 4.35 -5.76
N ASP A 117 10.21 3.69 -5.00
CA ASP A 117 10.07 2.23 -4.97
C ASP A 117 8.71 1.81 -5.54
N ASP A 118 8.74 1.26 -6.76
CA ASP A 118 7.56 0.82 -7.50
C ASP A 118 6.85 -0.38 -6.85
N ASP A 119 7.58 -1.24 -6.13
CA ASP A 119 7.01 -2.43 -5.49
C ASP A 119 6.27 -2.03 -4.21
N LEU A 120 6.91 -1.22 -3.36
CA LEU A 120 6.29 -0.63 -2.19
C LEU A 120 5.13 0.28 -2.57
N ARG A 121 5.25 1.11 -3.62
CA ARG A 121 4.13 1.92 -4.13
C ARG A 121 2.95 1.05 -4.55
N ARG A 122 3.18 -0.05 -5.27
CA ARG A 122 2.11 -0.98 -5.68
C ARG A 122 1.41 -1.60 -4.47
N ARG A 123 2.18 -2.18 -3.53
CA ARG A 123 1.63 -2.80 -2.30
C ARG A 123 0.88 -1.81 -1.43
N ALA A 124 1.44 -0.62 -1.21
CA ALA A 124 0.81 0.43 -0.43
C ALA A 124 -0.52 0.86 -1.08
N THR A 125 -0.51 1.12 -2.40
CA THR A 125 -1.73 1.46 -3.15
C THR A 125 -2.82 0.40 -2.96
N ASN A 126 -2.47 -0.89 -3.00
CA ASN A 126 -3.44 -1.96 -2.76
C ASN A 126 -3.99 -1.94 -1.33
N GLU A 127 -3.17 -1.74 -0.31
CA GLU A 127 -3.67 -1.61 1.06
C GLU A 127 -4.58 -0.37 1.25
N VAL A 128 -4.27 0.77 0.61
CA VAL A 128 -5.15 1.94 0.57
C VAL A 128 -6.49 1.63 -0.08
N LEU A 129 -6.49 0.96 -1.23
CA LEU A 129 -7.70 0.58 -1.94
C LEU A 129 -8.53 -0.45 -1.16
N PHE A 130 -7.90 -1.47 -0.57
CA PHE A 130 -8.58 -2.48 0.25
C PHE A 130 -9.22 -1.89 1.52
N TYR A 131 -8.59 -0.86 2.12
CA TYR A 131 -9.19 -0.13 3.24
C TYR A 131 -10.37 0.73 2.80
N GLY A 132 -10.19 1.56 1.76
CA GLY A 132 -11.22 2.49 1.28
C GLY A 132 -12.47 1.81 0.70
N THR A 133 -12.31 0.62 0.13
CA THR A 133 -13.41 -0.22 -0.37
C THR A 133 -13.99 -1.17 0.68
N GLU A 134 -13.46 -1.17 1.90
CA GLU A 134 -13.81 -2.07 3.01
C GLU A 134 -13.68 -3.58 2.70
N LEU A 135 -13.03 -3.95 1.58
CA LEU A 135 -12.89 -5.33 1.10
C LEU A 135 -11.93 -6.19 1.94
N ARG A 136 -11.07 -5.58 2.78
CA ARG A 136 -10.27 -6.30 3.79
C ARG A 136 -10.30 -5.59 5.13
N THR A 137 -10.66 -6.32 6.18
CA THR A 137 -10.73 -5.83 7.56
C THR A 137 -9.42 -5.97 8.35
N LYS A 138 -8.42 -6.67 7.81
CA LYS A 138 -7.08 -6.83 8.39
C LYS A 138 -6.02 -6.50 7.36
N LEU A 139 -5.26 -5.45 7.65
CA LEU A 139 -4.30 -4.80 6.77
C LEU A 139 -3.03 -4.52 7.58
N ARG A 140 -1.84 -4.68 6.98
CA ARG A 140 -0.58 -4.38 7.69
C ARG A 140 -0.44 -2.88 7.92
N SER A 141 -1.06 -2.06 7.06
CA SER A 141 -1.10 -0.59 7.15
C SER A 141 -2.20 -0.04 8.10
N GLN A 142 -2.90 -0.89 8.86
CA GLN A 142 -4.11 -0.48 9.60
C GLN A 142 -3.92 0.74 10.51
N SER A 143 -2.79 0.86 11.23
CA SER A 143 -2.50 2.01 12.09
C SER A 143 -2.41 3.33 11.30
N ALA A 144 -1.81 3.30 10.11
CA ALA A 144 -1.75 4.45 9.21
C ALA A 144 -3.15 4.81 8.69
N GLN A 145 -3.95 3.81 8.31
CA GLN A 145 -5.32 4.02 7.85
C GLN A 145 -6.23 4.67 8.91
N GLU A 146 -6.14 4.21 10.17
CA GLU A 146 -6.87 4.81 11.29
C GLU A 146 -6.40 6.23 11.61
N ALA A 147 -5.09 6.52 11.48
CA ALA A 147 -4.56 7.88 11.59
C ALA A 147 -5.09 8.81 10.47
N TRP A 148 -5.22 8.32 9.24
CA TRP A 148 -5.82 9.08 8.14
C TRP A 148 -7.30 9.41 8.38
N GLN A 149 -8.08 8.47 8.91
CA GLN A 149 -9.49 8.73 9.25
C GLN A 149 -9.59 9.81 10.35
N ARG A 150 -8.75 9.74 11.39
CA ARG A 150 -8.64 10.80 12.42
C ARG A 150 -8.29 12.16 11.79
N ARG A 151 -7.27 12.22 10.92
CA ARG A 151 -6.84 13.43 10.18
C ARG A 151 -7.99 14.04 9.38
N SER A 152 -8.76 13.20 8.69
CA SER A 152 -9.89 13.61 7.85
C SER A 152 -11.07 14.15 8.66
N ALA A 153 -11.35 13.57 9.82
CA ALA A 153 -12.45 13.98 10.71
C ALA A 153 -12.30 15.41 11.27
N TYR A 154 -11.08 15.96 11.39
CA TYR A 154 -10.86 17.35 11.81
C TYR A 154 -11.16 18.39 10.71
N GLY A 155 -11.22 17.97 9.45
CA GLY A 155 -11.54 18.80 8.29
C GLY A 155 -10.66 20.05 8.13
N LEU A 156 -11.30 21.14 7.71
CA LEU A 156 -10.68 22.46 7.51
C LEU A 156 -10.89 23.42 8.69
N SER A 157 -11.19 22.89 9.89
CA SER A 157 -11.40 23.73 11.07
C SER A 157 -10.16 24.57 11.41
N ALA A 158 -10.35 25.89 11.50
CA ALA A 158 -9.29 26.84 11.83
C ALA A 158 -8.99 26.94 13.34
N SER A 159 -9.67 26.17 14.20
CA SER A 159 -9.41 26.22 15.64
C SER A 159 -8.03 25.65 15.95
N SER A 160 -7.27 26.30 16.84
CA SER A 160 -5.88 25.91 17.14
C SER A 160 -5.77 24.50 17.74
N SER A 161 -6.84 23.98 18.35
CA SER A 161 -6.94 22.59 18.78
C SER A 161 -7.11 21.61 17.62
N ALA A 162 -7.99 21.91 16.64
CA ALA A 162 -8.17 21.08 15.45
C ALA A 162 -6.92 21.09 14.55
N VAL A 163 -6.26 22.26 14.41
CA VAL A 163 -4.99 22.37 13.67
C VAL A 163 -3.92 21.48 14.31
N ARG A 164 -3.72 21.53 15.63
CA ARG A 164 -2.77 20.65 16.32
C ARG A 164 -3.13 19.18 16.18
N ALA A 165 -4.41 18.82 16.38
CA ALA A 165 -4.85 17.44 16.25
C ALA A 165 -4.66 16.88 14.83
N ARG A 166 -4.86 17.72 13.79
CA ARG A 166 -4.60 17.37 12.39
C ARG A 166 -3.10 17.20 12.10
N VAL A 167 -2.22 18.01 12.70
CA VAL A 167 -0.76 17.82 12.61
C VAL A 167 -0.36 16.49 13.26
N THR A 168 -0.76 16.23 14.50
CA THR A 168 -0.45 14.96 15.18
C THR A 168 -1.00 13.75 14.41
N ALA A 169 -2.21 13.84 13.84
CA ALA A 169 -2.75 12.76 13.02
C ALA A 169 -2.02 12.59 11.67
N ASN A 170 -1.36 13.63 11.15
CA ASN A 170 -0.49 13.56 9.97
C ASN A 170 0.84 12.88 10.32
N ASP A 171 1.42 13.21 11.47
CA ASP A 171 2.65 12.61 11.98
C ASP A 171 2.44 11.11 12.28
N ASP A 172 1.36 10.75 12.99
CA ASP A 172 0.93 9.36 13.24
C ASP A 172 0.76 8.58 11.93
N TRP A 173 0.13 9.18 10.92
CA TRP A 173 -0.14 8.57 9.62
C TRP A 173 1.14 8.30 8.84
N LEU A 174 2.06 9.27 8.78
CA LEU A 174 3.33 9.11 8.08
C LEU A 174 4.24 8.10 8.81
N ALA A 175 4.27 8.12 10.15
CA ALA A 175 5.01 7.15 10.95
C ALA A 175 4.47 5.71 10.77
N GLY A 176 3.14 5.53 10.73
CA GLY A 176 2.52 4.24 10.43
C GLY A 176 2.92 3.70 9.06
N TRP A 177 2.96 4.55 8.04
CA TRP A 177 3.40 4.18 6.69
C TRP A 177 4.91 3.89 6.59
N GLN A 178 5.75 4.60 7.34
CA GLN A 178 7.18 4.31 7.42
C GLN A 178 7.44 2.96 8.10
N ALA A 179 6.74 2.67 9.21
CA ALA A 179 6.83 1.37 9.90
C ALA A 179 6.34 0.22 9.01
N TRP A 180 5.25 0.42 8.26
CA TRP A 180 4.77 -0.53 7.26
C TRP A 180 5.84 -0.78 6.18
N ALA A 181 6.41 0.27 5.57
CA ALA A 181 7.39 0.14 4.50
C ALA A 181 8.66 -0.60 4.94
N ALA A 182 9.15 -0.30 6.14
CA ALA A 182 10.29 -1.01 6.74
C ALA A 182 10.01 -2.52 6.93
N ALA A 183 8.81 -2.88 7.39
CA ALA A 183 8.43 -4.28 7.59
C ALA A 183 8.28 -5.09 6.28
N GLN A 184 7.94 -4.43 5.17
CA GLN A 184 7.90 -5.07 3.84
C GLN A 184 9.29 -5.42 3.31
N GLN A 185 10.34 -4.68 3.71
CA GLN A 185 11.73 -4.93 3.29
C GLN A 185 12.41 -6.05 4.09
N THR A 186 11.86 -6.43 5.24
CA THR A 186 12.37 -7.50 6.12
C THR A 186 11.65 -8.85 5.96
N SER A 187 10.67 -8.93 5.04
CA SER A 187 9.83 -10.11 4.77
C SER A 187 10.31 -10.88 3.55
#